data_AF-A0AAX1JA82-F1
#
_entry.id   AF-A0AAX1JA82-F1
#
_cell.length_a   1.000
_cell.length_b   1.000
_cell.length_c   1.000
_cell.angle_alpha   90.00
_cell.angle_beta   90.00
_cell.angle_gamma   90.00
#
_symmetry.space_group_name_H-M   'P 1'
#
loop_
_entity.id
_entity.type
_entity.pdbx_description
1 polymer ?
#
loop_
_entity_poly.entity_id
_entity_poly.type
_entity_poly.pdbx_seq_one_letter_code
_entity_poly.pdbx_strand_id
1 'polypeptide(L)'
;MTELPPPGSAARRFIDDITLAGSPVRVEPGRLMYEVLAIGGALSGLKVETGVSQVEVENWPLVPPHWVHLRDSVVIENTNTDTTDCPPGWRRHSREFAFTDTSVPPATAWLRHVRGVLSLAVTAA
;
A
#
# COMPACT_ATOMS: atom_id res chain seq x y z
N MET A 1 5.36 22.20 0.97
CA MET A 1 5.13 21.63 2.32
C MET A 1 4.10 20.54 2.16
N THR A 2 4.42 19.31 2.55
CA THR A 2 3.40 18.24 2.56
C THR A 2 2.58 18.39 3.82
N GLU A 3 1.30 18.73 3.67
CA GLU A 3 0.39 18.90 4.81
C GLU A 3 -0.04 17.51 5.30
N LEU A 4 0.08 17.28 6.61
CA LEU A 4 -0.49 16.07 7.22
C LEU A 4 -2.01 16.11 7.07
N PRO A 5 -2.67 14.98 6.78
CA PRO A 5 -4.13 14.93 6.74
C PRO A 5 -4.74 15.42 8.06
N PRO A 6 -5.92 16.08 8.02
CA PRO A 6 -6.56 16.64 9.21
C PRO A 6 -6.75 15.59 10.31
N PRO A 7 -6.56 15.94 11.59
CA PRO A 7 -6.89 15.05 12.71
C PRO A 7 -8.31 14.51 12.61
N GLY A 8 -8.48 13.20 12.85
CA GLY A 8 -9.78 12.52 12.79
C GLY A 8 -10.26 12.11 11.39
N SER A 9 -9.62 12.60 10.32
CA SER A 9 -9.90 12.15 8.94
C SER A 9 -9.54 10.68 8.74
N ALA A 10 -10.17 10.03 7.75
CA ALA A 10 -9.88 8.64 7.41
C ALA A 10 -8.42 8.44 6.98
N ALA A 11 -7.87 9.37 6.20
CA ALA A 11 -6.45 9.37 5.84
C ALA A 11 -5.53 9.49 7.06
N ARG A 12 -5.89 10.30 8.07
CA ARG A 12 -5.14 10.35 9.32
C ARG A 12 -5.21 9.05 10.10
N ARG A 13 -6.40 8.43 10.18
CA ARG A 13 -6.58 7.11 10.81
C ARG A 13 -5.76 6.03 10.11
N PHE A 14 -5.72 6.02 8.78
CA PHE A 14 -4.87 5.11 8.02
C PHE A 14 -3.39 5.28 8.38
N ILE A 15 -2.88 6.52 8.43
CA ILE A 15 -1.51 6.82 8.85
C ILE A 15 -1.23 6.24 10.24
N ASP A 16 -2.10 6.53 11.20
CA ASP A 16 -1.92 6.12 12.59
C ASP A 16 -1.99 4.59 12.73
N ASP A 17 -2.95 3.93 12.08
CA ASP A 17 -3.14 2.47 12.15
C ASP A 17 -1.97 1.69 11.51
N ILE A 18 -1.50 2.14 10.32
CA ILE A 18 -0.39 1.49 9.61
C ILE A 18 0.93 1.71 10.34
N THR A 19 1.12 2.90 10.91
CA THR A 19 2.28 3.21 11.78
C THR A 19 2.27 2.34 13.03
N LEU A 20 1.12 2.20 13.70
CA LEU A 20 0.96 1.33 14.87
C LEU A 20 1.21 -0.14 14.53
N ALA A 21 0.84 -0.57 13.32
CA ALA A 21 1.12 -1.92 12.81
C ALA A 21 2.59 -2.14 12.40
N GLY A 22 3.46 -1.15 12.63
CA GLY A 22 4.92 -1.26 12.46
C GLY A 22 5.45 -0.78 11.11
N SER A 23 4.63 -0.08 10.32
CA SER A 23 5.07 0.54 9.06
C SER A 23 4.79 2.05 9.09
N PRO A 24 5.75 2.87 9.53
CA PRO A 24 5.56 4.33 9.58
C PRO A 24 5.19 4.90 8.21
N VAL A 25 4.14 5.73 8.18
CA VAL A 25 3.64 6.32 6.93
C VAL A 25 4.22 7.72 6.71
N ARG A 26 4.77 7.94 5.53
CA ARG A 26 5.25 9.22 5.02
C ARG A 26 4.19 9.82 4.09
N VAL A 27 3.77 11.05 4.38
CA VAL A 27 2.79 11.75 3.54
C VAL A 27 3.51 12.41 2.36
N GLU A 28 2.96 12.20 1.17
CA GLU A 28 3.33 12.88 -0.07
C GLU A 28 2.10 13.60 -0.66
N PRO A 29 2.27 14.57 -1.57
CA PRO A 29 1.14 15.18 -2.26
C PRO A 29 0.23 14.13 -2.90
N GLY A 30 -1.01 14.01 -2.40
CA GLY A 30 -2.02 13.06 -2.87
C GLY A 30 -1.77 11.59 -2.52
N ARG A 31 -0.73 11.26 -1.73
CA ARG A 31 -0.32 9.87 -1.48
C ARG A 31 0.11 9.62 -0.04
N LEU A 32 0.03 8.36 0.37
CA LEU A 32 0.54 7.85 1.64
C LEU A 32 1.53 6.72 1.35
N MET A 33 2.81 6.94 1.68
CA MET A 33 3.91 6.04 1.35
C MET A 33 4.39 5.30 2.60
N TYR A 34 4.69 4.02 2.50
CA TYR A 34 5.11 3.18 3.63
C TYR A 34 5.89 1.94 3.15
N GLU A 35 6.67 1.32 4.03
CA GLU A 35 7.49 0.16 3.67
C GLU A 35 6.85 -1.16 4.10
N VAL A 36 6.91 -2.16 3.23
CA VAL A 36 6.46 -3.52 3.54
C VAL A 36 7.61 -4.50 3.33
N LEU A 37 7.91 -5.29 4.36
CA LEU A 37 8.84 -6.42 4.24
C LEU A 37 8.22 -7.49 3.34
N ALA A 38 8.83 -7.73 2.19
CA ALA A 38 8.46 -8.83 1.31
C ALA A 38 8.89 -10.16 1.93
N ILE A 39 7.97 -11.12 1.96
CA ILE A 39 8.16 -12.45 2.58
C ILE A 39 8.30 -13.58 1.56
N GLY A 40 8.18 -13.27 0.27
CA GLY A 40 8.24 -14.22 -0.84
C GLY A 40 8.47 -13.49 -2.17
N GLY A 41 8.55 -14.25 -3.26
CA GLY A 41 8.87 -13.72 -4.59
C GLY A 41 10.33 -13.26 -4.72
N ALA A 42 10.64 -12.58 -5.82
CA ALA A 42 11.99 -12.12 -6.15
C ALA A 42 12.55 -11.06 -5.19
N LEU A 43 11.70 -10.41 -4.40
CA LEU A 43 12.08 -9.37 -3.45
C LEU A 43 12.13 -9.87 -1.99
N SER A 44 12.00 -11.19 -1.76
CA SER A 44 11.94 -11.76 -0.40
C SER A 44 13.11 -11.30 0.49
N GLY A 45 12.78 -10.88 1.71
CA GLY A 45 13.74 -10.36 2.69
C GLY A 45 14.02 -8.86 2.56
N LEU A 46 13.54 -8.19 1.52
CA LEU A 46 13.71 -6.75 1.31
C LEU A 46 12.51 -5.96 1.85
N LYS A 47 12.79 -4.76 2.38
CA LYS A 47 11.76 -3.75 2.60
C LYS A 47 11.49 -3.06 1.27
N VAL A 48 10.25 -3.12 0.81
CA VAL A 48 9.81 -2.50 -0.44
C VAL A 48 9.02 -1.25 -0.10
N GLU A 49 9.39 -0.12 -0.68
CA GLU A 49 8.61 1.10 -0.59
C GLU A 49 7.31 0.94 -1.39
N THR A 50 6.18 1.20 -0.75
CA THR A 50 4.84 1.06 -1.30
C THR A 50 4.04 2.32 -1.01
N GLY A 51 2.87 2.47 -1.62
CA GLY A 51 1.97 3.54 -1.27
C GLY A 51 0.54 3.28 -1.68
N VAL A 52 -0.32 4.23 -1.34
CA VAL A 52 -1.72 4.29 -1.78
C VAL A 52 -2.07 5.74 -2.10
N SER A 53 -3.09 5.94 -2.93
CA SER A 53 -3.68 7.26 -3.15
C SER A 53 -4.45 7.72 -1.91
N GLN A 54 -4.37 9.02 -1.58
CA GLN A 54 -5.12 9.58 -0.45
C GLN A 54 -6.64 9.52 -0.66
N VAL A 55 -7.12 9.58 -1.91
CA VAL A 55 -8.56 9.49 -2.19
C VAL A 55 -9.10 8.08 -1.94
N GLU A 56 -8.26 7.05 -2.03
CA GLU A 56 -8.68 5.67 -1.81
C GLU A 56 -8.82 5.32 -0.32
N VAL A 57 -8.21 6.09 0.58
CA VAL A 57 -8.32 5.88 2.03
C VAL A 57 -9.45 6.67 2.68
N GLU A 58 -10.27 7.39 1.91
CA GLU A 58 -11.35 8.24 2.44
C GLU A 58 -12.40 7.46 3.25
N ASN A 59 -12.54 6.16 2.97
CA ASN A 59 -13.48 5.27 3.67
C ASN A 59 -12.78 4.32 4.66
N TRP A 60 -11.49 4.53 4.95
CA TRP A 60 -10.77 3.72 5.92
C TRP A 60 -11.35 3.87 7.34
N PRO A 61 -11.53 2.77 8.11
CA PRO A 61 -11.19 1.38 7.82
C PRO A 61 -12.34 0.54 7.23
N LEU A 62 -13.48 1.14 6.91
CA LEU A 62 -14.65 0.42 6.41
C LEU A 62 -14.40 -0.18 5.02
N VAL A 63 -13.63 0.52 4.19
CA VAL A 63 -13.24 0.07 2.84
C VAL A 63 -11.72 0.20 2.73
N PRO A 64 -10.99 -0.87 2.38
CA PRO A 64 -9.56 -0.78 2.11
C PRO A 64 -9.31 -0.09 0.76
N PRO A 65 -8.11 0.50 0.56
CA PRO A 65 -7.69 0.95 -0.76
C PRO A 65 -7.74 -0.21 -1.77
N HIS A 66 -8.08 0.10 -3.03
CA HIS A 66 -8.14 -0.92 -4.07
C HIS A 66 -6.78 -1.12 -4.75
N TRP A 67 -5.96 -0.06 -4.81
CA TRP A 67 -4.68 -0.09 -5.48
C TRP A 67 -3.49 0.06 -4.54
N VAL A 68 -2.41 -0.67 -4.84
CA VAL A 68 -1.09 -0.53 -4.21
C VAL A 68 -0.13 0.10 -5.21
N HIS A 69 0.46 1.23 -4.85
CA HIS A 69 1.53 1.86 -5.63
C HIS A 69 2.85 1.14 -5.38
N LEU A 70 3.53 0.70 -6.45
CA LEU A 70 4.86 0.09 -6.45
C LEU A 70 5.76 0.79 -7.48
N ARG A 71 7.06 0.79 -7.25
CA ARG A 71 8.04 1.31 -8.22
C ARG A 71 8.02 0.46 -9.49
N ASP A 72 8.34 1.06 -10.64
CA ASP A 72 8.44 0.37 -11.94
C ASP A 72 9.44 -0.80 -11.93
N SER A 73 10.42 -0.78 -11.02
CA SER A 73 11.38 -1.87 -10.82
C SER A 73 10.77 -3.10 -10.14
N VAL A 74 9.58 -3.00 -9.54
CA VAL A 74 8.84 -4.13 -8.98
C VAL A 74 7.99 -4.75 -10.10
N VAL A 75 8.55 -5.76 -10.76
CA VAL A 75 7.92 -6.42 -11.90
C VAL A 75 6.99 -7.53 -11.43
N ILE A 76 5.73 -7.50 -11.87
CA ILE A 76 4.72 -8.53 -11.62
C ILE A 76 4.08 -8.89 -12.98
N GLU A 77 4.08 -10.17 -13.35
CA GLU A 77 3.78 -10.60 -14.73
C GLU A 77 2.33 -10.38 -15.17
N ASN A 78 1.35 -10.52 -14.27
CA ASN A 78 -0.08 -10.59 -14.62
C ASN A 78 -0.91 -9.54 -13.87
N THR A 79 -0.52 -8.27 -13.94
CA THR A 79 -1.20 -7.20 -13.20
C THR A 79 -1.29 -5.91 -14.01
N ASN A 80 -2.25 -5.08 -13.62
CA ASN A 80 -2.49 -3.78 -14.24
C ASN A 80 -1.26 -2.88 -14.09
N THR A 81 -0.89 -2.19 -15.18
CA THR A 81 0.24 -1.26 -15.25
C THR A 81 -0.23 0.19 -15.32
N ASP A 82 -1.24 0.54 -14.52
CA ASP A 82 -1.81 1.88 -14.47
C ASP A 82 -0.90 2.82 -13.65
N THR A 83 -0.85 4.10 -13.99
CA THR A 83 0.00 5.12 -13.35
C THR A 83 -0.81 6.25 -12.71
N THR A 84 -2.14 6.16 -12.71
CA THR A 84 -3.03 7.14 -12.09
C THR A 84 -2.67 7.34 -10.61
N ASP A 85 -2.61 8.61 -10.17
CA ASP A 85 -2.23 9.04 -8.81
C ASP A 85 -0.85 8.58 -8.31
N CYS A 86 -0.05 7.93 -9.17
CA CYS A 86 1.29 7.48 -8.85
C CYS A 86 2.34 8.59 -9.05
N PRO A 87 3.45 8.55 -8.30
CA PRO A 87 4.62 9.36 -8.66
C PRO A 87 5.25 8.90 -9.99
N PRO A 88 6.08 9.72 -10.66
CA PRO A 88 6.86 9.27 -11.80
C PRO A 88 7.74 8.05 -11.45
N GLY A 89 7.73 7.03 -12.31
CA GLY A 89 8.47 5.77 -12.08
C GLY A 89 7.75 4.77 -11.18
N TRP A 90 6.44 4.91 -11.02
CA TRP A 90 5.59 4.02 -10.22
C TRP A 90 4.35 3.61 -11.01
N ARG A 91 3.82 2.44 -10.65
CA ARG A 91 2.56 1.87 -11.14
C ARG A 91 1.70 1.44 -9.97
N ARG A 92 0.40 1.34 -10.23
CA ARG A 92 -0.59 0.84 -9.28
C ARG A 92 -1.06 -0.54 -9.66
N HIS A 93 -1.08 -1.43 -8.67
CA HIS A 93 -1.44 -2.84 -8.80
C HIS A 93 -2.73 -3.09 -8.03
N SER A 94 -3.71 -3.67 -8.72
CA SER A 94 -4.98 -4.07 -8.08
C SER A 94 -4.94 -5.56 -7.84
N ARG A 95 -5.39 -5.92 -6.64
CA ARG A 95 -5.78 -7.27 -6.28
C ARG A 95 -6.95 -7.16 -5.33
N GLU A 96 -7.99 -7.93 -5.57
CA GLU A 96 -9.17 -7.90 -4.74
C GLU A 96 -8.82 -8.19 -3.27
N PHE A 97 -9.35 -7.34 -2.38
CA PHE A 97 -9.15 -7.44 -0.94
C PHE A 97 -10.38 -6.92 -0.22
N ALA A 98 -10.91 -7.75 0.68
CA ALA A 98 -12.02 -7.40 1.55
C ALA A 98 -11.69 -7.82 2.98
N PHE A 99 -12.14 -7.03 3.95
CA PHE A 99 -12.05 -7.37 5.37
C PHE A 99 -13.13 -8.39 5.74
N THR A 100 -12.95 -9.65 5.33
CA THR A 100 -13.89 -10.72 5.67
C THR A 100 -13.64 -11.29 7.07
N ASP A 101 -12.42 -11.15 7.59
CA ASP A 101 -12.04 -11.56 8.95
C ASP A 101 -11.86 -10.35 9.86
N THR A 102 -12.80 -10.17 10.79
CA THR A 102 -12.80 -9.07 11.78
C THR A 102 -11.99 -9.37 13.04
N SER A 103 -11.42 -10.58 13.16
CA SER A 103 -10.53 -10.92 14.28
C SER A 103 -9.13 -10.31 14.15
N VAL A 104 -8.78 -9.83 12.95
CA VAL A 104 -7.49 -9.19 12.65
C VAL A 104 -7.70 -7.68 12.48
N PRO A 105 -6.87 -6.83 13.10
CA PRO A 105 -6.94 -5.38 12.88
C PRO A 105 -6.80 -5.04 11.39
N PRO A 106 -7.62 -4.11 10.85
CA PRO A 106 -7.62 -3.75 9.41
C PRO A 106 -6.23 -3.43 8.85
N ALA A 107 -5.41 -2.67 9.57
CA ALA A 107 -4.03 -2.37 9.16
C ALA A 107 -3.15 -3.61 9.05
N THR A 108 -3.29 -4.58 9.95
CA THR A 108 -2.53 -5.84 9.88
C THR A 108 -3.00 -6.67 8.68
N ALA A 109 -4.31 -6.74 8.44
CA ALA A 109 -4.86 -7.43 7.28
C ALA A 109 -4.41 -6.78 5.96
N TRP A 110 -4.43 -5.45 5.89
CA TRP A 110 -3.92 -4.68 4.75
C TRP A 110 -2.42 -4.93 4.49
N LEU A 111 -1.56 -4.85 5.51
CA LEU A 111 -0.13 -5.13 5.34
C LEU A 111 0.13 -6.57 4.89
N ARG A 112 -0.67 -7.55 5.35
CA ARG A 112 -0.60 -8.93 4.86
C ARG A 112 -1.04 -9.03 3.40
N HIS A 113 -2.08 -8.29 2.99
CA HIS A 113 -2.49 -8.20 1.60
C HIS A 113 -1.37 -7.66 0.71
N VAL A 114 -0.75 -6.53 1.08
CA VAL A 114 0.38 -5.95 0.34
C VAL A 114 1.55 -6.93 0.24
N ARG A 115 1.87 -7.68 1.31
CA ARG A 115 2.87 -8.77 1.25
C ARG A 115 2.51 -9.84 0.23
N GLY A 116 1.23 -10.22 0.14
CA GLY A 116 0.74 -11.16 -0.85
C GLY A 116 0.78 -10.63 -2.29
N VAL A 117 0.70 -9.31 -2.49
CA VAL A 117 0.97 -8.67 -3.79
C VAL A 117 2.46 -8.77 -4.11
N LEU A 118 3.34 -8.37 -3.17
CA LEU A 118 4.79 -8.41 -3.35
C LEU A 118 5.35 -9.82 -3.58
N SER A 119 4.71 -10.87 -3.07
CA SER A 119 5.14 -12.25 -3.32
C SER A 119 4.98 -12.69 -4.79
N LEU A 120 4.24 -11.92 -5.60
CA LEU A 120 4.11 -12.15 -7.04
C LEU A 120 5.24 -11.50 -7.85
N ALA A 121 6.12 -10.72 -7.20
CA ALA A 121 7.22 -10.06 -7.89
C ALA A 121 8.21 -11.08 -8.46
N VAL A 122 8.66 -10.83 -9.69
CA VAL A 122 9.63 -11.65 -10.42
C VAL A 122 10.92 -10.86 -10.67
N THR A 123 12.01 -11.56 -10.98
CA THR A 123 13.25 -10.92 -11.42
C THR A 123 13.02 -10.33 -12.80
N ALA A 124 13.39 -9.07 -13.01
CA ALA A 124 13.38 -8.47 -14.34
C ALA A 124 14.32 -9.25 -15.27
N ALA A 125 13.84 -9.61 -16.46
CA ALA A 125 14.62 -10.30 -17.49
C ALA A 125 15.70 -9.42 -18.11
#